data_AF-G8QYR1-F1
#
_entry.id   AF-G8QYR1-F1
#
_cell.length_a   1.000
_cell.length_b   1.000
_cell.length_c   1.000
_cell.angle_alpha   90.00
_cell.angle_beta   90.00
_cell.angle_gamma   90.00
#
_symmetry.space_group_name_H-M   'P 1'
#
loop_
_entity.id
_entity.type
_entity.pdbx_description
1 polymer ?
#
loop_
_entity_poly.entity_id
_entity_poly.type
_entity_poly.pdbx_seq_one_letter_code
_entity_poly.pdbx_strand_id
1 'polypeptide(L)'
;MAKNVRFVLLAIQGILTILFILLISYSLYLAFAQGTEVMSLLPYFIPALIHLLITFTAALLLSLFYRTNIGAEAQFLPILFLVIALENVKILPIFFNSTHFLMLNYEWIAIVFQFCFLFSSFLFLASSLFIQNMNATKMGQYVFVAASWSLFLSIIVPISTNASSYYKVISIASKPFVAVGVFISLLAIMTFLLSFVRDKDQRHFLARCVSFAFIIAGNTTITLAQNLPTMIIGLVLYTFGIITLLLITRTYHIWA
;
A
#
# COMPACT_ATOMS: atom_id res chain seq x y z
N MET A 1 -4.07 -19.21 -5.31
CA MET A 1 -2.85 -18.74 -6.02
C MET A 1 -1.74 -19.77 -5.83
N ALA A 2 -1.07 -20.20 -6.90
CA ALA A 2 0.00 -21.20 -6.80
C ALA A 2 1.20 -20.63 -6.02
N LYS A 3 1.84 -21.46 -5.19
CA LYS A 3 2.99 -21.11 -4.33
C LYS A 3 4.07 -20.33 -5.09
N ASN A 4 4.31 -20.68 -6.35
CA ASN A 4 5.31 -20.04 -7.21
C ASN A 4 4.99 -18.57 -7.50
N VAL A 5 3.73 -18.23 -7.75
CA VAL A 5 3.33 -16.84 -8.07
C VAL A 5 3.57 -15.92 -6.87
N ARG A 6 3.41 -16.43 -5.64
CA ARG A 6 3.66 -15.68 -4.41
C ARG A 6 5.12 -15.25 -4.30
N PHE A 7 6.05 -16.17 -4.58
CA PHE A 7 7.48 -15.88 -4.56
C PHE A 7 7.91 -14.97 -5.70
N VAL A 8 7.30 -15.10 -6.89
CA VAL A 8 7.54 -14.17 -8.00
C VAL A 8 7.14 -12.75 -7.62
N LEU A 9 5.95 -12.54 -7.04
CA LEU A 9 5.53 -11.21 -6.59
C LEU A 9 6.42 -10.66 -5.48
N LEU A 10 6.87 -11.51 -4.55
CA LEU A 10 7.82 -11.10 -3.52
C LEU A 10 9.16 -10.69 -4.10
N ALA A 11 9.67 -11.42 -5.09
CA ALA A 11 10.91 -11.07 -5.79
C ALA A 11 10.78 -9.73 -6.52
N ILE A 12 9.65 -9.51 -7.23
CA ILE A 12 9.35 -8.23 -7.88
C ILE A 12 9.30 -7.10 -6.83
N GLN A 13 8.61 -7.32 -5.71
CA GLN A 13 8.56 -6.35 -4.62
C GLN A 13 9.95 -6.04 -4.05
N GLY A 14 10.79 -7.06 -3.86
CA GLY A 14 12.17 -6.88 -3.40
C GLY A 14 13.02 -6.05 -4.37
N ILE A 15 12.91 -6.32 -5.67
CA ILE A 15 13.58 -5.52 -6.72
C ILE A 15 13.10 -4.07 -6.67
N LEU A 16 11.78 -3.84 -6.57
CA LEU A 16 11.22 -2.49 -6.47
C LEU A 16 11.70 -1.77 -5.20
N THR A 17 11.71 -2.43 -4.05
CA THR A 17 12.20 -1.86 -2.79
C THR A 17 13.66 -1.45 -2.91
N ILE A 18 14.52 -2.30 -3.49
CA ILE A 18 15.93 -1.97 -3.72
C ILE A 18 16.06 -0.77 -4.66
N LEU A 19 15.30 -0.75 -5.76
CA LEU A 19 15.31 0.35 -6.72
C LEU A 19 14.91 1.67 -6.06
N PHE A 20 13.85 1.69 -5.24
CA PHE A 20 13.46 2.89 -4.50
C PHE A 20 14.51 3.35 -3.49
N ILE A 21 15.14 2.42 -2.77
CA ILE A 21 16.23 2.75 -1.83
C ILE A 21 17.40 3.40 -2.59
N LEU A 22 17.79 2.84 -3.74
CA LEU A 22 18.85 3.40 -4.57
C LEU A 22 18.47 4.80 -5.08
N LEU A 23 17.25 5.00 -5.58
CA LEU A 23 16.78 6.32 -6.01
C LEU A 23 16.81 7.33 -4.86
N ILE A 24 16.28 6.99 -3.69
CA ILE A 24 16.27 7.88 -2.52
C ILE A 24 17.70 8.24 -2.11
N SER A 25 18.59 7.24 -2.00
CA SER A 25 19.97 7.45 -1.59
C SER A 25 20.75 8.31 -2.60
N TYR A 26 20.57 8.06 -3.90
CA TYR A 26 21.19 8.85 -4.96
C TYR A 26 20.68 10.29 -4.99
N SER A 27 19.37 10.51 -4.79
CA SER A 27 18.79 11.85 -4.70
C SER A 27 19.33 12.62 -3.50
N LEU A 28 19.49 11.98 -2.34
CA LEU A 28 20.06 12.63 -1.15
C LEU A 28 21.54 12.98 -1.37
N TYR A 29 22.31 12.09 -2.00
CA TYR A 29 23.71 12.35 -2.34
C TYR A 29 23.86 13.54 -3.29
N LEU A 30 23.08 13.58 -4.38
CA LEU A 30 23.10 14.70 -5.32
C LEU A 30 22.61 16.00 -4.68
N ALA A 31 21.55 15.95 -3.88
CA ALA A 31 21.04 17.10 -3.16
C ALA A 31 22.10 17.71 -2.25
N PHE A 32 22.88 16.87 -1.57
CA PHE A 32 24.02 17.30 -0.76
C PHE A 32 25.16 17.89 -1.60
N ALA A 33 25.51 17.23 -2.70
CA ALA A 33 26.59 17.68 -3.60
C ALA A 33 26.29 19.02 -4.29
N GLN A 34 25.01 19.30 -4.59
CA GLN A 34 24.56 20.53 -5.24
C GLN A 34 24.23 21.66 -4.25
N GLY A 35 24.39 21.43 -2.94
CA GLY A 35 24.09 22.44 -1.91
C GLY A 35 22.59 22.77 -1.79
N THR A 36 21.71 21.94 -2.33
CA THR A 36 20.26 22.08 -2.10
C THR A 36 19.92 21.77 -0.64
N GLU A 37 18.86 22.37 -0.11
CA GLU A 37 18.44 22.16 1.28
C GLU A 37 17.93 20.73 1.50
N VAL A 38 18.83 19.79 1.78
CA VAL A 38 18.55 18.37 2.08
C VAL A 38 17.49 18.24 3.19
N MET A 39 17.50 19.17 4.15
CA MET A 39 16.53 19.24 5.26
C MET A 39 15.08 19.37 4.79
N SER A 40 14.84 19.93 3.61
CA SER A 40 13.49 20.04 3.03
C SER A 40 12.99 18.72 2.41
N LEU A 41 13.89 17.79 2.06
CA LEU A 41 13.58 16.53 1.38
C LEU A 41 13.38 15.36 2.36
N LEU A 42 14.13 15.36 3.47
CA LEU A 42 14.07 14.32 4.50
C LEU A 42 12.66 14.02 5.02
N PRO A 43 11.76 15.00 5.24
CA PRO A 43 10.39 14.76 5.69
C PRO A 43 9.56 13.86 4.77
N TYR A 44 9.94 13.75 3.49
CA TYR A 44 9.23 12.94 2.50
C TYR A 44 9.93 11.60 2.25
N PHE A 45 11.26 11.60 2.20
CA PHE A 45 12.04 10.39 1.93
C PHE A 45 12.08 9.42 3.11
N ILE A 46 12.23 9.90 4.35
CA ILE A 46 12.35 9.02 5.52
C ILE A 46 11.05 8.20 5.72
N PRO A 47 9.84 8.81 5.76
CA PRO A 47 8.62 8.02 5.93
C PRO A 47 8.39 7.04 4.78
N ALA A 48 8.69 7.42 3.53
CA ALA A 48 8.55 6.52 2.39
C ALA A 48 9.51 5.33 2.46
N LEU A 49 10.76 5.54 2.89
CA LEU A 49 11.75 4.48 3.07
C LEU A 49 11.32 3.52 4.19
N ILE A 50 10.89 4.05 5.34
CA ILE A 50 10.37 3.24 6.44
C ILE A 50 9.15 2.45 5.98
N HIS A 51 8.20 3.10 5.29
CA HIS A 51 7.02 2.44 4.76
C HIS A 51 7.38 1.28 3.81
N LEU A 52 8.27 1.52 2.84
CA LEU A 52 8.76 0.48 1.92
C LEU A 52 9.43 -0.70 2.62
N LEU A 53 10.30 -0.44 3.60
CA LEU A 53 10.98 -1.49 4.37
C LEU A 53 9.98 -2.31 5.19
N ILE A 54 9.01 -1.65 5.82
CA ILE A 54 8.00 -2.34 6.62
C ILE A 54 7.06 -3.15 5.73
N THR A 55 6.64 -2.62 4.59
CA THR A 55 5.83 -3.35 3.62
C THR A 55 6.58 -4.56 3.04
N PHE A 56 7.89 -4.43 2.75
CA PHE A 56 8.71 -5.55 2.27
C PHE A 56 8.93 -6.61 3.34
N THR A 57 9.31 -6.22 4.56
CA THR A 57 9.48 -7.15 5.67
C THR A 57 8.17 -7.86 6.01
N ALA A 58 7.04 -7.16 6.02
CA ALA A 58 5.72 -7.77 6.21
C ALA A 58 5.41 -8.78 5.11
N ALA A 59 5.61 -8.41 3.84
CA ALA A 59 5.38 -9.30 2.71
C ALA A 59 6.25 -10.55 2.79
N LEU A 60 7.53 -10.42 3.15
CA LEU A 60 8.47 -11.52 3.32
C LEU A 60 8.04 -12.42 4.49
N LEU A 61 7.80 -11.87 5.67
CA LEU A 61 7.42 -12.64 6.86
C LEU A 61 6.08 -13.35 6.64
N LEU A 62 5.08 -12.66 6.09
CA LEU A 62 3.82 -13.28 5.73
C LEU A 62 4.03 -14.34 4.65
N SER A 63 4.93 -14.13 3.67
CA SER A 63 5.25 -15.13 2.65
C SER A 63 5.75 -16.47 3.22
N LEU A 64 6.52 -16.40 4.31
CA LEU A 64 7.13 -17.55 4.96
C LEU A 64 6.22 -18.19 6.03
N PHE A 65 5.57 -17.36 6.86
CA PHE A 65 4.80 -17.84 8.03
C PHE A 65 3.32 -18.06 7.75
N TYR A 66 2.75 -17.37 6.76
CA TYR A 66 1.34 -17.52 6.43
C TYR A 66 1.15 -18.77 5.58
N ARG A 67 0.74 -19.89 6.18
CA ARG A 67 0.34 -21.10 5.43
C ARG A 67 -0.89 -20.79 4.57
N THR A 68 -0.91 -21.34 3.36
CA THR A 68 -2.01 -21.24 2.37
C THR A 68 -3.36 -21.77 2.86
N ASN A 69 -3.41 -22.38 4.05
CA ASN A 69 -4.61 -22.97 4.64
C ASN A 69 -5.32 -22.04 5.65
N ILE A 70 -4.80 -20.83 5.94
CA ILE A 70 -5.32 -19.95 7.01
C ILE A 70 -6.16 -18.78 6.45
N GLY A 71 -6.95 -19.04 5.40
CA GLY A 71 -7.95 -18.11 4.87
C GLY A 71 -7.70 -17.64 3.43
N ALA A 72 -8.78 -17.25 2.76
CA ALA A 72 -8.78 -16.86 1.35
C ALA A 72 -8.00 -15.56 1.09
N GLU A 73 -7.95 -14.68 2.07
CA GLU A 73 -7.23 -13.41 2.06
C GLU A 73 -5.69 -13.54 1.96
N ALA A 74 -5.13 -14.68 2.40
CA ALA A 74 -3.70 -15.00 2.23
C ALA A 74 -3.23 -14.90 0.77
N GLN A 75 -4.14 -15.13 -0.16
CA GLN A 75 -3.89 -15.09 -1.59
C GLN A 75 -3.84 -13.66 -2.14
N PHE A 76 -4.44 -12.67 -1.45
CA PHE A 76 -4.44 -11.26 -1.86
C PHE A 76 -3.23 -10.50 -1.32
N LEU A 77 -2.75 -10.88 -0.13
CA LEU A 77 -1.67 -10.20 0.58
C LEU A 77 -0.42 -9.93 -0.29
N PRO A 78 0.09 -10.87 -1.10
CA PRO A 78 1.28 -10.60 -1.92
C PRO A 78 1.05 -9.51 -2.97
N ILE A 79 -0.12 -9.52 -3.62
CA ILE A 79 -0.50 -8.50 -4.60
C ILE A 79 -0.74 -7.17 -3.88
N LEU A 80 -1.44 -7.20 -2.75
CA LEU A 80 -1.73 -6.02 -1.94
C LEU A 80 -0.44 -5.30 -1.50
N PHE A 81 0.52 -6.02 -0.92
CA PHE A 81 1.78 -5.40 -0.48
C PHE A 81 2.65 -4.91 -1.63
N LEU A 82 2.62 -5.61 -2.78
CA LEU A 82 3.28 -5.12 -3.99
C LEU A 82 2.67 -3.79 -4.46
N VAL A 83 1.34 -3.69 -4.46
CA VAL A 83 0.62 -2.47 -4.87
C VAL A 83 0.87 -1.33 -3.88
N ILE A 84 0.85 -1.62 -2.56
CA ILE A 84 1.22 -0.63 -1.53
C ILE A 84 2.67 -0.17 -1.69
N ALA A 85 3.61 -1.06 -2.05
CA ALA A 85 4.97 -0.66 -2.34
C ALA A 85 5.02 0.31 -3.54
N LEU A 86 4.25 0.03 -4.60
CA LEU A 86 4.12 0.90 -5.78
C LEU A 86 3.42 2.23 -5.47
N GLU A 87 2.61 2.37 -4.43
CA GLU A 87 2.06 3.68 -4.03
C GLU A 87 3.17 4.69 -3.65
N ASN A 88 4.36 4.22 -3.26
CA ASN A 88 5.50 5.09 -2.99
C ASN A 88 6.10 5.73 -4.24
N VAL A 89 5.63 5.37 -5.45
CA VAL A 89 5.91 6.09 -6.71
C VAL A 89 5.63 7.60 -6.60
N LYS A 90 4.75 8.03 -5.68
CA LYS A 90 4.46 9.44 -5.40
C LYS A 90 5.67 10.31 -5.01
N ILE A 91 6.80 9.71 -4.62
CA ILE A 91 8.04 10.42 -4.27
C ILE A 91 8.95 10.70 -5.47
N LEU A 92 8.72 10.06 -6.62
CA LEU A 92 9.54 10.21 -7.82
C LEU A 92 9.64 11.66 -8.37
N PRO A 93 8.60 12.52 -8.28
CA PRO A 93 8.74 13.91 -8.67
C PRO A 93 9.81 14.67 -7.87
N ILE A 94 9.95 14.37 -6.57
CA ILE A 94 11.00 14.95 -5.72
C ILE A 94 12.36 14.54 -6.24
N PHE A 95 12.53 13.23 -6.48
CA PHE A 95 13.76 12.68 -7.04
C PHE A 95 14.13 13.38 -8.35
N PHE A 96 13.17 13.58 -9.24
CA PHE A 96 13.42 14.25 -10.50
C PHE A 96 13.83 15.72 -10.31
N ASN A 97 13.10 16.47 -9.48
CA ASN A 97 13.40 17.88 -9.23
C ASN A 97 14.77 18.08 -8.56
N SER A 98 15.25 17.09 -7.80
CA SER A 98 16.58 17.15 -7.16
C SER A 98 17.72 16.66 -8.04
N THR A 99 17.48 15.74 -9.00
CA THR A 99 18.57 15.09 -9.75
C THR A 99 18.66 15.52 -11.20
N HIS A 100 17.56 15.99 -11.81
CA HIS A 100 17.41 16.25 -13.25
C HIS A 100 17.85 15.10 -14.18
N PHE A 101 18.10 13.91 -13.63
CA PHE A 101 18.76 12.81 -14.33
C PHE A 101 17.81 12.03 -15.24
N LEU A 102 16.53 11.95 -14.88
CA LEU A 102 15.57 11.06 -15.54
C LEU A 102 14.26 11.78 -15.83
N MET A 103 14.09 12.32 -17.04
CA MET A 103 12.84 12.95 -17.48
C MET A 103 11.72 11.91 -17.59
N LEU A 104 11.08 11.58 -16.47
CA LEU A 104 9.82 10.85 -16.45
C LEU A 104 8.67 11.82 -16.67
N ASN A 105 7.75 11.48 -17.57
CA ASN A 105 6.51 12.22 -17.68
C ASN A 105 5.69 12.03 -16.39
N TYR A 106 5.55 13.14 -15.68
CA TYR A 106 4.78 13.33 -14.47
C TYR A 106 3.36 12.74 -14.51
N GLU A 107 2.70 12.78 -15.66
CA GLU A 107 1.35 12.28 -15.84
C GLU A 107 1.29 10.76 -15.60
N TRP A 108 2.23 10.00 -16.18
CA TRP A 108 2.28 8.55 -16.00
C TRP A 108 2.53 8.16 -14.54
N ILE A 109 3.38 8.90 -13.84
CA ILE A 109 3.62 8.69 -12.41
C ILE A 109 2.33 8.88 -11.61
N ALA A 110 1.53 9.90 -11.94
CA ALA A 110 0.24 10.12 -11.30
C ALA A 110 -0.82 9.07 -11.67
N ILE A 111 -0.88 8.62 -12.92
CA ILE A 111 -1.78 7.52 -13.34
C ILE A 111 -1.44 6.26 -12.56
N VAL A 112 -0.16 5.90 -12.44
CA VAL A 112 0.30 4.73 -11.67
C VAL A 112 -0.05 4.89 -10.20
N PHE A 113 0.20 6.06 -9.62
CA PHE A 113 -0.14 6.32 -8.22
C PHE A 113 -1.65 6.21 -7.94
N GLN A 114 -2.48 6.81 -8.80
CA GLN A 114 -3.95 6.73 -8.71
C GLN A 114 -4.46 5.30 -8.88
N PHE A 115 -3.90 4.56 -9.84
CA PHE A 115 -4.17 3.15 -10.04
C PHE A 115 -3.86 2.34 -8.78
N CYS A 116 -2.66 2.51 -8.21
CA CYS A 116 -2.23 1.77 -7.04
C CYS A 116 -3.11 2.07 -5.83
N PHE A 117 -3.46 3.35 -5.59
CA PHE A 117 -4.34 3.74 -4.50
C PHE A 117 -5.75 3.13 -4.61
N LEU A 118 -6.39 3.22 -5.79
CA LEU A 118 -7.69 2.59 -5.97
C LEU A 118 -7.62 1.07 -5.89
N PHE A 119 -6.60 0.48 -6.52
CA PHE A 119 -6.48 -0.96 -6.58
C PHE A 119 -6.20 -1.56 -5.19
N SER A 120 -5.37 -0.92 -4.37
CA SER A 120 -5.15 -1.35 -2.98
C SER A 120 -6.44 -1.26 -2.16
N SER A 121 -7.22 -0.18 -2.28
CA SER A 121 -8.53 -0.04 -1.64
C SER A 121 -9.50 -1.15 -2.06
N PHE A 122 -9.55 -1.49 -3.36
CA PHE A 122 -10.36 -2.62 -3.85
C PHE A 122 -9.86 -3.97 -3.32
N LEU A 123 -8.54 -4.19 -3.25
CA LEU A 123 -7.97 -5.43 -2.71
C LEU A 123 -8.29 -5.57 -1.22
N PHE A 124 -8.28 -4.47 -0.46
CA PHE A 124 -8.73 -4.47 0.93
C PHE A 124 -10.21 -4.84 1.05
N LEU A 125 -11.09 -4.25 0.23
CA LEU A 125 -12.51 -4.59 0.21
C LEU A 125 -12.75 -6.04 -0.23
N ALA A 126 -12.03 -6.52 -1.24
CA ALA A 126 -12.11 -7.92 -1.65
C ALA A 126 -11.70 -8.83 -0.49
N SER A 127 -10.58 -8.52 0.19
CA SER A 127 -10.11 -9.32 1.31
C SER A 127 -11.13 -9.40 2.45
N SER A 128 -11.86 -8.33 2.75
CA SER A 128 -12.91 -8.34 3.78
C SER A 128 -14.14 -9.16 3.36
N LEU A 129 -14.54 -9.09 2.09
CA LEU A 129 -15.69 -9.85 1.56
C LEU A 129 -15.39 -11.35 1.46
N PHE A 130 -14.17 -11.73 1.10
CA PHE A 130 -13.77 -13.15 1.03
C PHE A 130 -13.72 -13.83 2.39
N ILE A 131 -13.49 -13.07 3.46
CA ILE A 131 -13.63 -13.56 4.84
C ILE A 131 -15.10 -13.91 5.16
N GLN A 132 -16.07 -13.29 4.49
CA GLN A 132 -17.51 -13.50 4.76
C GLN A 132 -18.17 -14.65 3.95
N ASN A 133 -17.38 -15.60 3.42
CA ASN A 133 -17.80 -16.76 2.62
C ASN A 133 -18.07 -16.51 1.12
N MET A 134 -17.38 -15.57 0.49
CA MET A 134 -17.38 -15.53 -0.99
C MET A 134 -16.54 -16.70 -1.56
N ASN A 135 -17.01 -17.27 -2.67
CA ASN A 135 -16.41 -18.44 -3.29
C ASN A 135 -14.98 -18.14 -3.79
N ALA A 136 -13.97 -18.67 -3.09
CA ALA A 136 -12.54 -18.42 -3.35
C ALA A 136 -12.09 -18.83 -4.77
N THR A 137 -12.87 -19.66 -5.47
CA THR A 137 -12.61 -20.06 -6.86
C THR A 137 -12.71 -18.91 -7.86
N LYS A 138 -13.51 -17.86 -7.57
CA LYS A 138 -13.67 -16.69 -8.44
C LYS A 138 -12.67 -15.57 -8.14
N MET A 139 -11.77 -15.78 -7.19
CA MET A 139 -10.84 -14.76 -6.70
C MET A 139 -10.04 -14.05 -7.80
N GLY A 140 -9.48 -14.80 -8.76
CA GLY A 140 -8.70 -14.22 -9.86
C GLY A 140 -9.53 -13.26 -10.72
N GLN A 141 -10.83 -13.56 -10.91
CA GLN A 141 -11.75 -12.71 -11.67
C GLN A 141 -12.00 -11.40 -10.93
N TYR A 142 -12.18 -11.43 -9.60
CA TYR A 142 -12.35 -10.20 -8.81
C TYR A 142 -11.11 -9.31 -8.84
N VAL A 143 -9.91 -9.89 -8.71
CA VAL A 143 -8.66 -9.13 -8.82
C VAL A 143 -8.52 -8.51 -10.20
N PHE A 144 -8.82 -9.27 -11.26
CA PHE A 144 -8.74 -8.78 -12.63
C PHE A 144 -9.74 -7.65 -12.92
N VAL A 145 -10.99 -7.79 -12.49
CA VAL A 145 -12.02 -6.75 -12.64
C VAL A 145 -11.64 -5.51 -11.85
N ALA A 146 -11.17 -5.67 -10.60
CA ALA A 146 -10.71 -4.56 -9.78
C ALA A 146 -9.54 -3.81 -10.42
N ALA A 147 -8.54 -4.53 -10.94
CA ALA A 147 -7.40 -3.93 -11.63
C ALA A 147 -7.82 -3.21 -12.92
N SER A 148 -8.73 -3.80 -13.69
CA SER A 148 -9.23 -3.19 -14.93
C SER A 148 -9.99 -1.91 -14.64
N TRP A 149 -10.84 -1.91 -13.61
CA TRP A 149 -11.63 -0.74 -13.24
C TRP A 149 -10.77 0.37 -12.62
N SER A 150 -9.81 0.02 -11.76
CA SER A 150 -8.89 1.01 -11.19
C SER A 150 -8.00 1.65 -12.26
N LEU A 151 -7.56 0.89 -13.26
CA LEU A 151 -6.76 1.38 -14.38
C LEU A 151 -7.59 2.26 -15.33
N PHE A 152 -8.81 1.84 -15.64
CA PHE A 152 -9.73 2.65 -16.45
C PHE A 152 -10.03 3.99 -15.78
N LEU A 153 -10.34 3.99 -14.49
CA LEU A 153 -10.59 5.22 -13.74
C LEU A 153 -9.34 6.09 -13.62
N SER A 154 -8.15 5.52 -13.40
CA SER A 154 -6.93 6.33 -13.26
C SER A 154 -6.49 7.02 -14.54
N ILE A 155 -6.85 6.48 -15.72
CA ILE A 155 -6.58 7.11 -17.02
C ILE A 155 -7.56 8.26 -17.31
N ILE A 156 -8.83 8.11 -16.92
CA ILE A 156 -9.88 9.10 -17.22
C ILE A 156 -9.80 10.33 -16.31
N VAL A 157 -9.33 10.13 -15.09
CA VAL A 157 -9.34 11.19 -14.07
C VAL A 157 -8.36 12.29 -14.45
N PRO A 158 -8.81 13.55 -14.55
CA PRO A 158 -7.94 14.65 -14.94
C PRO A 158 -6.87 14.88 -13.88
N ILE A 159 -5.64 15.05 -14.34
CA ILE A 159 -4.45 15.32 -13.54
C ILE A 159 -4.14 16.81 -13.65
N SER A 160 -4.14 17.55 -12.53
CA SER A 160 -3.66 18.93 -12.55
C SER A 160 -2.16 18.97 -12.28
N THR A 161 -1.38 19.22 -13.33
CA THR A 161 0.09 19.37 -13.26
C THR A 161 0.53 20.76 -12.79
N ASN A 162 -0.41 21.71 -12.68
CA ASN A 162 -0.14 23.12 -12.35
C ASN A 162 -0.10 23.44 -10.85
N ALA A 163 -0.31 22.45 -9.96
CA ALA A 163 -0.28 22.69 -8.52
C ALA A 163 1.15 22.59 -7.96
N SER A 164 1.55 23.54 -7.10
CA SER A 164 2.87 23.53 -6.44
C SER A 164 3.12 22.28 -5.57
N SER A 165 2.06 21.62 -5.11
CA SER A 165 2.12 20.33 -4.41
C SER A 165 2.65 19.22 -5.30
N TYR A 166 2.37 19.26 -6.62
CA TYR A 166 2.71 18.21 -7.58
C TYR A 166 4.23 18.01 -7.73
N TYR A 167 5.00 19.09 -7.56
CA TYR A 167 6.46 19.08 -7.60
C TYR A 167 7.10 18.54 -6.31
N LYS A 168 6.33 18.46 -5.21
CA LYS A 168 6.80 17.98 -3.90
C LYS A 168 6.29 16.59 -3.57
N VAL A 169 5.03 16.25 -3.82
CA VAL A 169 4.49 14.89 -3.70
C VAL A 169 3.31 14.85 -4.64
N ILE A 170 3.21 13.84 -5.52
CA ILE A 170 2.00 13.71 -6.33
C ILE A 170 0.80 13.59 -5.39
N SER A 171 -0.04 14.61 -5.41
CA SER A 171 -1.33 14.63 -4.77
C SER A 171 -2.39 14.35 -5.80
N ILE A 172 -3.37 13.50 -5.45
CA ILE A 172 -4.53 13.27 -6.29
C ILE A 172 -5.29 14.60 -6.44
N ALA A 173 -5.35 15.13 -7.66
CA ALA A 173 -5.91 16.45 -7.95
C ALA A 173 -7.45 16.49 -7.80
N SER A 174 -8.13 15.39 -8.11
CA SER A 174 -9.58 15.32 -8.09
C SER A 174 -10.10 14.85 -6.73
N LYS A 175 -10.70 15.79 -5.97
CA LYS A 175 -11.46 15.52 -4.75
C LYS A 175 -12.47 14.35 -4.87
N PRO A 176 -13.25 14.21 -5.97
CA PRO A 176 -14.18 13.09 -6.08
C PRO A 176 -13.47 11.73 -6.15
N PHE A 177 -12.30 11.64 -6.78
CA PHE A 177 -11.55 10.39 -6.85
C PHE A 177 -11.00 9.98 -5.49
N VAL A 178 -10.45 10.95 -4.75
CA VAL A 178 -10.03 10.75 -3.35
C VAL A 178 -11.20 10.25 -2.52
N ALA A 179 -12.37 10.90 -2.65
CA ALA A 179 -13.57 10.51 -1.92
C ALA A 179 -14.00 9.07 -2.23
N VAL A 180 -13.97 8.65 -3.50
CA VAL A 180 -14.28 7.26 -3.89
C VAL A 180 -13.29 6.28 -3.27
N GLY A 181 -11.99 6.55 -3.33
CA GLY A 181 -10.97 5.67 -2.74
C GLY A 181 -11.13 5.55 -1.21
N VAL A 182 -11.34 6.67 -0.52
CA VAL A 182 -11.61 6.71 0.93
C VAL A 182 -12.91 5.97 1.26
N PHE A 183 -13.96 6.16 0.46
CA PHE A 183 -15.24 5.48 0.66
C PHE A 183 -15.10 3.95 0.54
N ILE A 184 -14.38 3.46 -0.46
CA ILE A 184 -14.08 2.02 -0.62
C ILE A 184 -13.29 1.50 0.59
N SER A 185 -12.28 2.24 1.06
CA SER A 185 -11.51 1.87 2.24
C SER A 185 -12.35 1.86 3.52
N LEU A 186 -13.26 2.82 3.70
CA LEU A 186 -14.20 2.84 4.82
C LEU A 186 -15.17 1.66 4.76
N LEU A 187 -15.68 1.32 3.57
CA LEU A 187 -16.49 0.12 3.37
C LEU A 187 -15.71 -1.15 3.72
N ALA A 188 -14.42 -1.22 3.35
CA ALA A 188 -13.56 -2.34 3.73
C ALA A 188 -13.44 -2.45 5.26
N ILE A 189 -13.19 -1.34 5.96
CA ILE A 189 -13.14 -1.33 7.44
C ILE A 189 -14.48 -1.77 8.04
N MET A 190 -15.60 -1.23 7.55
CA MET A 190 -16.94 -1.59 8.04
C MET A 190 -17.25 -3.06 7.82
N THR A 191 -16.89 -3.62 6.66
CA THR A 191 -17.07 -5.05 6.39
C THR A 191 -16.19 -5.93 7.27
N PHE A 192 -14.95 -5.54 7.56
CA PHE A 192 -14.12 -6.22 8.57
C PHE A 192 -14.76 -6.19 9.97
N LEU A 193 -15.34 -5.05 10.38
CA LEU A 193 -16.05 -4.94 11.66
C LEU A 193 -17.35 -5.77 11.70
N LEU A 194 -18.09 -5.84 10.59
CA LEU A 194 -19.28 -6.67 10.48
C LEU A 194 -18.93 -8.16 10.54
N SER A 195 -17.83 -8.57 9.91
CA SER A 195 -17.32 -9.95 10.04
C SER A 195 -17.10 -10.33 11.50
N PHE A 196 -16.56 -9.40 12.31
CA PHE A 196 -16.39 -9.62 13.75
C PHE A 196 -17.72 -9.86 14.48
N VAL A 197 -18.77 -9.07 14.19
CA VAL A 197 -20.07 -9.22 14.87
C VAL A 197 -20.71 -10.59 14.59
N ARG A 198 -20.42 -11.17 13.42
CA ARG A 198 -20.93 -12.47 12.99
C ARG A 198 -20.24 -13.64 13.69
N ASP A 199 -18.92 -13.61 13.81
CA ASP A 199 -18.11 -14.70 14.39
C ASP A 199 -17.62 -14.31 15.80
N LYS A 200 -18.49 -14.45 16.80
CA LYS A 200 -18.23 -14.01 18.19
C LYS A 200 -17.24 -14.86 18.98
N ASP A 201 -16.91 -16.07 18.53
CA ASP A 201 -16.26 -17.08 19.37
C ASP A 201 -14.74 -17.24 19.19
N GLN A 202 -14.09 -16.47 18.30
CA GLN A 202 -12.64 -16.59 18.08
C GLN A 202 -11.90 -15.27 18.33
N ARG A 203 -11.25 -15.13 19.49
CA ARG A 203 -10.42 -13.94 19.83
C ARG A 203 -9.34 -13.64 18.78
N HIS A 204 -8.79 -14.67 18.15
CA HIS A 204 -7.80 -14.55 17.07
C HIS A 204 -8.38 -13.91 15.79
N PHE A 205 -9.68 -14.12 15.53
CA PHE A 205 -10.38 -13.53 14.40
C PHE A 205 -10.65 -12.04 14.59
N LEU A 206 -10.99 -11.60 15.82
CA LEU A 206 -11.09 -10.18 16.16
C LEU A 206 -9.76 -9.46 15.96
N ALA A 207 -8.68 -10.01 16.53
CA ALA A 207 -7.36 -9.36 16.46
C ALA A 207 -6.89 -9.21 15.00
N ARG A 208 -7.25 -10.18 14.14
CA ARG A 208 -7.01 -10.15 12.71
C ARG A 208 -7.84 -9.07 12.00
N CYS A 209 -9.15 -8.98 12.25
CA CYS A 209 -10.00 -7.94 11.64
C CYS A 209 -9.54 -6.53 12.04
N VAL A 210 -9.19 -6.35 13.32
CA VAL A 210 -8.63 -5.09 13.84
C VAL A 210 -7.30 -4.77 13.17
N SER A 211 -6.42 -5.76 12.98
CA SER A 211 -5.14 -5.55 12.29
C SER A 211 -5.34 -5.05 10.85
N PHE A 212 -6.28 -5.62 10.09
CA PHE A 212 -6.60 -5.15 8.74
C PHE A 212 -7.22 -3.75 8.75
N ALA A 213 -8.09 -3.42 9.71
CA ALA A 213 -8.63 -2.08 9.85
C ALA A 213 -7.53 -1.04 10.08
N PHE A 214 -6.54 -1.34 10.94
CA PHE A 214 -5.38 -0.49 11.16
C PHE A 214 -4.49 -0.36 9.92
N ILE A 215 -4.26 -1.45 9.18
CA ILE A 215 -3.50 -1.43 7.93
C ILE A 215 -4.21 -0.54 6.89
N ILE A 216 -5.54 -0.65 6.74
CA ILE A 216 -6.32 0.17 5.80
C ILE A 216 -6.26 1.65 6.19
N ALA A 217 -6.54 1.96 7.46
CA ALA A 217 -6.52 3.33 7.97
C ALA A 217 -5.11 3.94 7.85
N GLY A 218 -4.07 3.18 8.19
CA GLY A 218 -2.68 3.60 8.04
C GLY A 218 -2.29 3.83 6.58
N ASN A 219 -2.60 2.91 5.67
CA ASN A 219 -2.25 3.06 4.26
C ASN A 219 -2.96 4.24 3.60
N THR A 220 -4.26 4.41 3.86
CA THR A 220 -5.05 5.53 3.33
C THR A 220 -4.58 6.89 3.86
N THR A 221 -4.19 6.96 5.14
CA THR A 221 -3.65 8.19 5.71
C THR A 221 -2.24 8.50 5.16
N ILE A 222 -1.35 7.51 5.02
CA ILE A 222 -0.02 7.70 4.43
C ILE A 222 -0.14 8.16 2.97
N THR A 223 -1.01 7.53 2.18
CA THR A 223 -1.17 7.83 0.74
C THR A 223 -1.69 9.25 0.51
N LEU A 224 -2.68 9.69 1.28
CA LEU A 224 -3.32 11.00 1.13
C LEU A 224 -2.60 12.13 1.89
N ALA A 225 -1.73 11.80 2.85
CA ALA A 225 -1.01 12.80 3.62
C ALA A 225 -0.06 13.63 2.74
N GLN A 226 -0.16 14.95 2.89
CA GLN A 226 0.78 15.94 2.34
C GLN A 226 1.74 16.49 3.42
N ASN A 227 1.34 16.37 4.69
CA ASN A 227 2.08 16.89 5.83
C ASN A 227 2.80 15.76 6.57
N LEU A 228 4.00 16.05 7.07
CA LEU A 228 4.79 15.13 7.90
C LEU A 228 4.01 14.54 9.09
N PRO A 229 3.31 15.31 9.94
CA PRO A 229 2.62 14.74 11.10
C PRO A 229 1.55 13.72 10.70
N THR A 230 0.80 13.99 9.62
CA THR A 230 -0.20 13.04 9.11
C THR A 230 0.44 11.78 8.53
N MET A 231 1.60 11.89 7.89
CA MET A 231 2.36 10.72 7.43
C MET A 231 2.85 9.88 8.61
N ILE A 232 3.35 10.50 9.68
CA ILE A 232 3.81 9.79 10.88
C ILE A 232 2.65 9.04 11.55
N ILE A 233 1.50 9.68 11.73
CA ILE A 233 0.31 9.04 12.30
C ILE A 233 -0.09 7.83 11.46
N GLY A 234 -0.17 8.00 10.14
CA GLY A 234 -0.50 6.91 9.23
C GLY A 234 0.52 5.77 9.28
N LEU A 235 1.80 6.10 9.36
CA LEU A 235 2.88 5.13 9.49
C LEU A 235 2.73 4.34 10.79
N VAL A 236 2.53 4.99 11.93
CA VAL A 236 2.31 4.31 13.22
C VAL A 236 1.10 3.38 13.18
N LEU A 237 -0.02 3.81 12.58
CA LEU A 237 -1.21 2.96 12.42
C LEU A 237 -0.92 1.74 11.54
N TYR A 238 -0.24 1.94 10.41
CA TYR A 238 0.13 0.90 9.47
C TYR A 238 1.09 -0.13 10.10
N THR A 239 2.14 0.34 10.77
CA THR A 239 3.11 -0.53 11.45
C THR A 239 2.46 -1.33 12.57
N PHE A 240 1.61 -0.71 13.38
CA PHE A 240 0.88 -1.38 14.45
C PHE A 240 -0.04 -2.49 13.92
N GLY A 241 -0.75 -2.21 12.83
CA GLY A 241 -1.58 -3.21 12.14
C GLY A 241 -0.76 -4.40 11.64
N ILE A 242 0.37 -4.16 10.99
CA ILE A 242 1.28 -5.22 10.50
C ILE A 242 1.84 -6.05 11.65
N ILE A 243 2.33 -5.42 12.71
CA ILE A 243 2.91 -6.13 13.87
C ILE A 243 1.86 -7.03 14.50
N THR A 244 0.64 -6.52 14.68
CA THR A 244 -0.46 -7.29 15.25
C THR A 244 -0.82 -8.48 14.36
N LEU A 245 -0.90 -8.27 13.03
CA LEU A 245 -1.15 -9.34 12.07
C LEU A 245 -0.06 -10.42 12.14
N LEU A 246 1.22 -10.03 12.18
CA LEU A 246 2.36 -10.94 12.27
C LEU A 246 2.35 -11.76 13.57
N LEU A 247 2.09 -11.12 14.71
CA LEU A 247 2.01 -11.79 16.01
C LEU A 247 0.95 -12.89 16.02
N ILE A 248 -0.24 -12.60 15.48
CA ILE A 248 -1.33 -13.59 15.37
C ILE A 248 -0.93 -14.77 14.49
N THR A 249 -0.25 -14.50 13.36
CA THR A 249 0.16 -15.58 12.44
C THR A 249 1.20 -16.50 13.06
N ARG A 250 2.03 -15.99 13.98
CA ARG A 250 3.05 -16.79 14.67
C ARG A 250 2.47 -17.61 15.83
N THR A 251 1.42 -17.15 16.50
CA THR A 251 0.81 -17.91 17.62
C THR A 251 0.27 -19.29 17.19
N TYR A 252 -0.12 -19.47 15.93
CA TYR A 252 -0.53 -20.78 15.40
C TYR A 252 0.62 -21.80 15.26
N HIS A 253 1.89 -21.37 15.33
CA HIS A 253 3.05 -22.25 15.20
C HIS A 253 3.59 -22.78 16.54
N ILE A 254 3.20 -22.19 17.67
CA ILE A 254 3.72 -22.56 18.99
C ILE A 254 2.78 -23.57 19.68
N TRP A 255 1.53 -23.64 19.24
CA TRP A 255 0.46 -24.43 19.87
C TRP A 255 -0.12 -25.53 18.95
N ALA A 256 0.57 -25.86 17.85
CA ALA A 256 0.26 -26.98 16.96
C ALA A 256 1.40 -27.99 16.98
#